data_AF-A0A6G9NAU4-F1
#
_entry.id   AF-A0A6G9NAU4-F1
#
_cell.length_a   1.000
_cell.length_b   1.000
_cell.length_c   1.000
_cell.angle_alpha   90.00
_cell.angle_beta   90.00
_cell.angle_gamma   90.00
#
_symmetry.space_group_name_H-M   'P 1'
#
loop_
_entity.id
_entity.type
_entity.pdbx_description
1 polymer ?
#
loop_
_entity_poly.entity_id
_entity_poly.type
_entity_poly.pdbx_seq_one_letter_code
_entity_poly.pdbx_strand_id
1 'polypeptide(L)'
;MRPTISLLGLAALTALGLLAVPAGAQETRTRTYDGEKATVTQTTTLDREAGTLDRDRTATHKESGKSVATTLDRQRTETGSTVSRSRTGPEGRTRSFEGERLRSGNGSTFTGTATTRSGEQYGVFGERSRDAAGNSQASQRVTGPDGGTLFARDRTTTRSRDEAGRLRTERRVSRTGTPGKRLRRAPR
;
A
#
# COMPACT_ATOMS: atom_id res chain seq x y z
N MET A 1 0.66 74.82 27.16
CA MET A 1 2.01 74.30 26.88
C MET A 1 1.88 73.17 25.86
N ARG A 2 2.62 73.26 24.75
CA ARG A 2 3.01 72.15 23.85
C ARG A 2 3.88 71.13 24.64
N PRO A 3 4.19 69.89 24.17
CA PRO A 3 4.25 69.46 22.76
C PRO A 3 3.73 68.04 22.39
N THR A 4 3.57 67.88 21.07
CA THR A 4 3.62 66.66 20.24
C THR A 4 4.89 65.82 20.44
N ILE A 5 4.78 64.49 20.38
CA ILE A 5 5.87 63.59 19.93
C ILE A 5 5.28 62.47 19.05
N SER A 6 5.74 62.44 17.79
CA SER A 6 5.65 61.33 16.85
C SER A 6 6.69 60.25 17.18
N LEU A 7 6.37 58.97 16.98
CA LEU A 7 7.33 57.90 16.65
C LEU A 7 6.74 57.12 15.45
N LEU A 8 7.24 57.27 14.22
CA LEU A 8 8.44 56.64 13.64
C LEU A 8 8.49 55.11 13.79
N GLY A 9 7.96 54.44 12.75
CA GLY A 9 8.58 53.34 12.00
C GLY A 9 9.29 52.20 12.73
N LEU A 10 8.82 50.97 12.50
CA LEU A 10 9.70 49.81 12.39
C LEU A 10 9.18 48.85 11.32
N ALA A 11 9.87 48.82 10.19
CA ALA A 11 9.78 47.76 9.20
C ALA A 11 10.43 46.49 9.77
N ALA A 12 9.77 45.34 9.63
CA ALA A 12 10.40 44.04 9.80
C ALA A 12 10.05 43.17 8.59
N LEU A 13 11.02 43.10 7.70
CA LEU A 13 11.09 42.27 6.51
C LEU A 13 11.09 40.79 6.93
N THR A 14 9.97 40.08 6.78
CA THR A 14 9.94 38.62 6.97
C THR A 14 10.49 37.93 5.73
N ALA A 15 11.81 37.83 5.66
CA ALA A 15 12.48 36.93 4.73
C ALA A 15 12.14 35.48 5.12
N LEU A 16 11.25 34.84 4.36
CA LEU A 16 11.07 33.39 4.40
C LEU A 16 12.38 32.74 3.92
N GLY A 17 13.17 32.23 4.87
CA GLY A 17 14.24 31.30 4.56
C GLY A 17 13.65 30.02 3.98
N LEU A 18 13.95 29.73 2.72
CA LEU A 18 13.83 28.38 2.18
C LEU A 18 14.85 27.50 2.90
N LEU A 19 14.44 26.89 4.01
CA LEU A 19 15.17 25.76 4.59
C LEU A 19 15.03 24.59 3.61
N ALA A 20 16.14 24.24 2.97
CA ALA A 20 16.28 22.98 2.26
C ALA A 20 16.06 21.84 3.28
N VAL A 21 14.89 21.19 3.22
CA VAL A 21 14.62 20.01 4.03
C VAL A 21 15.61 18.92 3.59
N PRO A 22 16.41 18.36 4.51
CA PRO A 22 17.36 17.31 4.15
C PRO A 22 16.59 16.10 3.59
N ALA A 23 17.12 15.50 2.52
CA ALA A 23 16.51 14.41 1.76
C ALA A 23 16.32 13.07 2.53
N GLY A 24 16.57 13.07 3.85
CA GLY A 24 16.36 11.95 4.77
C GLY A 24 15.27 12.18 5.83
N ALA A 25 14.61 13.36 5.86
CA ALA A 25 13.66 13.67 6.92
C ALA A 25 12.40 12.77 6.89
N GLN A 26 11.93 12.41 8.09
CA GLN A 26 10.61 11.85 8.30
C GLN A 26 9.56 12.79 7.71
N GLU A 27 8.76 12.28 6.78
CA GLU A 27 7.74 13.04 6.07
C GLU A 27 6.35 12.55 6.51
N THR A 28 5.59 13.43 7.16
CA THR A 28 4.20 13.16 7.53
C THR A 28 3.26 13.98 6.66
N ARG A 29 2.33 13.32 5.99
CA ARG A 29 1.31 13.96 5.15
C ARG A 29 -0.09 13.49 5.49
N THR A 30 -0.95 14.43 5.82
CA THR A 30 -2.40 14.22 6.00
C THR A 30 -3.13 14.69 4.75
N ARG A 31 -4.08 13.88 4.27
CA ARG A 31 -5.01 14.23 3.20
C ARG A 31 -6.42 13.92 3.65
N THR A 32 -7.31 14.88 3.46
CA THR A 32 -8.74 14.71 3.67
C THR A 32 -9.45 14.81 2.32
N TYR A 33 -10.30 13.84 2.05
CA TYR A 33 -11.23 13.87 0.94
C TYR A 33 -12.64 13.92 1.49
N ASP A 34 -13.36 15.00 1.19
CA ASP A 34 -14.75 15.15 1.56
C ASP A 34 -15.65 14.83 0.36
N GLY A 35 -16.23 13.64 0.37
CA GLY A 35 -17.13 13.18 -0.69
C GLY A 35 -18.59 13.38 -0.32
N GLU A 36 -19.48 13.08 -1.29
CA GLU A 36 -20.93 13.15 -1.11
C GLU A 36 -21.41 12.26 0.06
N LYS A 37 -20.94 11.01 0.13
CA LYS A 37 -21.43 10.00 1.09
C LYS A 37 -20.52 9.78 2.29
N ALA A 38 -19.26 10.19 2.21
CA ALA A 38 -18.29 9.91 3.26
C ALA A 38 -17.15 10.91 3.24
N THR A 39 -16.60 11.17 4.42
CA THR A 39 -15.34 11.88 4.61
C THR A 39 -14.24 10.86 4.87
N VAL A 40 -13.10 11.02 4.20
CA VAL A 40 -11.95 10.12 4.31
C VAL A 40 -10.72 10.92 4.69
N THR A 41 -10.14 10.61 5.84
CA THR A 41 -8.86 11.16 6.27
C THR A 41 -7.79 10.08 6.18
N GLN A 42 -6.65 10.40 5.59
CA GLN A 42 -5.49 9.53 5.52
C GLN A 42 -4.24 10.28 5.95
N THR A 43 -3.55 9.74 6.94
CA THR A 43 -2.21 10.18 7.35
C THR A 43 -1.21 9.16 6.83
N THR A 44 -0.09 9.61 6.29
CA THR A 44 1.02 8.74 5.87
C THR A 44 2.30 9.32 6.40
N THR A 45 3.05 8.50 7.13
CA THR A 45 4.37 8.81 7.67
C THR A 45 5.38 7.96 6.92
N LEU A 46 6.40 8.59 6.36
CA LEU A 46 7.49 7.93 5.65
C LEU A 46 8.80 8.33 6.31
N ASP A 47 9.48 7.36 6.92
CA ASP A 47 10.85 7.52 7.37
C ASP A 47 11.78 6.83 6.36
N ARG A 48 12.54 7.64 5.62
CA ARG A 48 13.44 7.12 4.58
C ARG A 48 14.71 6.50 5.18
N GLU A 49 15.15 7.00 6.33
CA GLU A 49 16.35 6.57 7.03
C GLU A 49 16.09 5.24 7.76
N ALA A 50 15.02 5.18 8.56
CA ALA A 50 14.58 3.94 9.20
C ALA A 50 13.98 2.92 8.21
N GLY A 51 13.64 3.37 7.00
CA GLY A 51 13.03 2.53 5.96
C GLY A 51 11.59 2.11 6.28
N THR A 52 10.88 2.88 7.11
CA THR A 52 9.51 2.61 7.55
C THR A 52 8.50 3.35 6.68
N LEU A 53 7.29 2.82 6.59
CA LEU A 53 6.12 3.54 6.09
C LEU A 53 4.91 3.13 6.89
N ASP A 54 4.26 4.12 7.50
CA ASP A 54 3.05 3.95 8.28
C ASP A 54 1.92 4.74 7.63
N ARG A 55 0.72 4.17 7.64
CA ARG A 55 -0.47 4.81 7.07
C ARG A 55 -1.71 4.47 7.85
N ASP A 56 -2.30 5.50 8.42
CA ASP A 56 -3.61 5.47 9.01
C ASP A 56 -4.64 6.06 8.07
N ARG A 57 -5.80 5.41 7.98
CA ARG A 57 -6.94 5.90 7.21
C ARG A 57 -8.23 5.64 7.94
N THR A 58 -9.04 6.67 8.07
CA THR A 58 -10.41 6.59 8.57
C THR A 58 -11.36 7.08 7.50
N ALA A 59 -12.42 6.31 7.25
CA ALA A 59 -13.51 6.70 6.37
C ALA A 59 -14.83 6.67 7.15
N THR A 60 -15.52 7.79 7.21
CA THR A 60 -16.76 7.97 7.99
C THR A 60 -17.92 8.26 7.05
N HIS A 61 -18.99 7.46 7.11
CA HIS A 61 -20.21 7.70 6.35
C HIS A 61 -20.98 8.86 6.97
N LYS A 62 -21.30 9.89 6.17
CA LYS A 62 -21.84 11.17 6.69
C LYS A 62 -23.20 11.02 7.38
N GLU A 63 -24.10 10.25 6.77
CA GLU A 63 -25.46 10.09 7.29
C GLU A 63 -25.51 9.16 8.51
N SER A 64 -24.76 8.05 8.49
CA SER A 64 -24.85 7.04 9.54
C SER A 64 -23.83 7.19 10.67
N GLY A 65 -22.85 8.09 10.54
CA GLY A 65 -21.71 8.23 11.47
C GLY A 65 -20.75 7.04 11.55
N LYS A 66 -21.08 5.91 10.91
CA LYS A 66 -20.29 4.67 10.90
C LYS A 66 -18.93 4.86 10.22
N SER A 67 -17.90 4.30 10.85
CA SER A 67 -16.51 4.47 10.42
C SER A 67 -15.82 3.16 10.08
N VAL A 68 -14.86 3.23 9.17
CA VAL A 68 -13.92 2.17 8.83
C VAL A 68 -12.52 2.70 9.07
N ALA A 69 -11.76 2.02 9.92
CA ALA A 69 -10.33 2.30 10.12
C ALA A 69 -9.48 1.33 9.30
N THR A 70 -8.33 1.77 8.81
CA THR A 70 -7.33 0.94 8.14
C THR A 70 -5.95 1.44 8.56
N THR A 71 -5.12 0.54 9.06
CA THR A 71 -3.69 0.79 9.31
C THR A 71 -2.87 0.01 8.29
N LEU A 72 -1.70 0.53 7.92
CA LEU A 72 -0.71 -0.17 7.13
C LEU A 72 0.67 0.23 7.62
N ASP A 73 1.47 -0.77 7.95
CA ASP A 73 2.84 -0.62 8.43
C ASP A 73 3.75 -1.40 7.49
N ARG A 74 4.88 -0.82 7.12
CA ARG A 74 5.85 -1.47 6.23
C ARG A 74 7.25 -1.16 6.72
N GLN A 75 8.05 -2.20 6.90
CA GLN A 75 9.45 -2.08 7.30
C GLN A 75 10.37 -2.59 6.20
N ARG A 76 11.39 -1.81 5.81
CA ARG A 76 12.47 -2.31 4.95
C ARG A 76 13.30 -3.32 5.74
N THR A 77 13.62 -4.44 5.08
CA THR A 77 14.60 -5.41 5.57
C THR A 77 15.83 -5.38 4.67
N GLU A 78 16.90 -6.05 5.07
CA GLU A 78 18.14 -6.16 4.27
C GLU A 78 17.86 -6.63 2.84
N THR A 79 17.05 -7.68 2.70
CA THR A 79 16.75 -8.32 1.41
C THR A 79 15.40 -7.89 0.83
N GLY A 80 14.62 -7.05 1.49
CA GLY A 80 13.27 -6.75 1.02
C GLY A 80 12.43 -5.83 1.92
N SER A 81 11.26 -6.31 2.35
CA SER A 81 10.41 -5.60 3.31
C SER A 81 9.28 -6.47 3.88
N THR A 82 8.93 -6.24 5.14
CA THR A 82 7.68 -6.74 5.73
C THR A 82 6.54 -5.74 5.51
N VAL A 83 5.31 -6.23 5.58
CA VAL A 83 4.09 -5.41 5.53
C VAL A 83 3.05 -5.99 6.49
N SER A 84 2.39 -5.12 7.24
CA SER A 84 1.18 -5.41 8.00
C SER A 84 0.08 -4.44 7.57
N ARG A 85 -1.16 -4.92 7.54
CA ARG A 85 -2.32 -4.11 7.23
C ARG A 85 -3.51 -4.61 8.01
N SER A 86 -4.18 -3.73 8.73
CA SER A 86 -5.45 -4.03 9.41
C SER A 86 -6.60 -3.23 8.80
N ARG A 87 -7.82 -3.74 8.91
CA ARG A 87 -9.04 -2.98 8.59
C ARG A 87 -10.19 -3.35 9.51
N THR A 88 -10.56 -2.41 10.36
CA THR A 88 -11.68 -2.50 11.29
C THR A 88 -12.94 -1.93 10.65
N GLY A 89 -14.03 -2.72 10.63
CA GLY A 89 -15.34 -2.26 10.15
C GLY A 89 -16.12 -1.48 11.22
N PRO A 90 -17.27 -0.90 10.84
CA PRO A 90 -18.15 -0.19 11.79
C PRO A 90 -18.62 -1.05 12.97
N GLU A 91 -18.66 -2.36 12.78
CA GLU A 91 -19.09 -3.35 13.77
C GLU A 91 -17.91 -3.85 14.63
N GLY A 92 -16.78 -3.13 14.64
CA GLY A 92 -15.59 -3.46 15.45
C GLY A 92 -14.79 -4.67 14.97
N ARG A 93 -15.28 -5.44 13.99
CA ARG A 93 -14.57 -6.61 13.49
C ARG A 93 -13.44 -6.24 12.53
N THR A 94 -12.26 -6.77 12.82
CA THR A 94 -11.01 -6.51 12.09
C THR A 94 -10.68 -7.67 11.17
N ARG A 95 -10.24 -7.34 9.95
CA ARG A 95 -9.47 -8.28 9.11
C ARG A 95 -8.05 -7.76 8.99
N SER A 96 -7.08 -8.66 8.85
CA SER A 96 -5.67 -8.29 8.71
C SER A 96 -5.00 -9.01 7.55
N PHE A 97 -3.83 -8.50 7.19
CA PHE A 97 -2.92 -9.09 6.22
C PHE A 97 -1.51 -8.77 6.67
N GLU A 98 -0.66 -9.77 6.72
CA GLU A 98 0.75 -9.63 7.06
C GLU A 98 1.61 -10.48 6.13
N GLY A 99 2.86 -10.10 5.93
CA GLY A 99 3.80 -10.93 5.21
C GLY A 99 5.10 -10.22 4.87
N GLU A 100 5.98 -10.97 4.24
CA GLU A 100 7.31 -10.55 3.86
C GLU A 100 7.50 -10.64 2.36
N ARG A 101 8.15 -9.63 1.80
CA ARG A 101 8.73 -9.69 0.46
C ARG A 101 10.23 -9.86 0.59
N LEU A 102 10.77 -10.88 -0.06
CA LEU A 102 12.20 -11.04 -0.32
C LEU A 102 12.48 -10.63 -1.77
N ARG A 103 13.54 -9.86 -2.00
CA ARG A 103 14.03 -9.51 -3.34
C ARG A 103 15.29 -10.29 -3.65
N SER A 104 15.39 -10.74 -4.89
CA SER A 104 16.59 -11.33 -5.47
C SER A 104 17.03 -10.50 -6.68
N GLY A 105 18.23 -10.76 -7.20
CA GLY A 105 18.79 -9.98 -8.33
C GLY A 105 17.90 -9.96 -9.58
N ASN A 106 17.08 -11.00 -9.78
CA ASN A 106 16.20 -11.14 -10.93
C ASN A 106 14.71 -11.20 -10.57
N GLY A 107 14.33 -10.97 -9.31
CA GLY A 107 12.97 -11.27 -8.88
C GLY A 107 12.60 -10.89 -7.46
N SER A 108 11.46 -11.41 -7.02
CA SER A 108 10.99 -11.29 -5.64
C SER A 108 9.97 -12.37 -5.32
N THR A 109 10.02 -12.89 -4.10
CA THR A 109 8.96 -13.70 -3.51
C THR A 109 8.21 -12.89 -2.46
N PHE A 110 6.96 -13.26 -2.22
CA PHE A 110 6.13 -12.75 -1.15
C PHE A 110 5.44 -13.93 -0.48
N THR A 111 5.54 -14.00 0.84
CA THR A 111 4.85 -14.99 1.68
C THR A 111 4.14 -14.25 2.80
N GLY A 112 2.88 -14.59 3.04
CA GLY A 112 2.10 -13.93 4.08
C GLY A 112 0.81 -14.65 4.42
N THR A 113 0.08 -14.05 5.35
CA THR A 113 -1.18 -14.55 5.88
C THR A 113 -2.23 -13.45 5.79
N ALA A 114 -3.46 -13.81 5.41
CA ALA A 114 -4.62 -12.94 5.49
C ALA A 114 -5.62 -13.50 6.49
N THR A 115 -6.03 -12.70 7.47
CA THR A 115 -7.02 -13.06 8.47
C THR A 115 -8.33 -12.34 8.21
N THR A 116 -9.43 -13.07 8.14
CA THR A 116 -10.76 -12.50 7.91
C THR A 116 -11.36 -11.91 9.19
N ARG A 117 -12.53 -11.27 9.06
CA ARG A 117 -13.27 -10.75 10.21
C ARG A 117 -13.82 -11.81 11.16
N SER A 118 -13.90 -13.07 10.71
CA SER A 118 -14.29 -14.22 11.52
C SER A 118 -13.09 -14.95 12.13
N GLY A 119 -11.86 -14.50 11.86
CA GLY A 119 -10.64 -15.13 12.36
C GLY A 119 -10.06 -16.23 11.46
N GLU A 120 -10.74 -16.60 10.36
CA GLU A 120 -10.18 -17.56 9.40
C GLU A 120 -8.93 -17.00 8.74
N GLN A 121 -7.90 -17.85 8.63
CA GLN A 121 -6.60 -17.51 8.07
C GLN A 121 -6.39 -18.16 6.70
N TYR A 122 -5.74 -17.42 5.82
CA TYR A 122 -5.47 -17.82 4.45
C TYR A 122 -4.00 -17.54 4.12
N GLY A 123 -3.31 -18.52 3.54
CA GLY A 123 -1.96 -18.30 3.05
C GLY A 123 -1.98 -17.47 1.77
N VAL A 124 -1.04 -16.54 1.64
CA VAL A 124 -0.86 -15.69 0.46
C VAL A 124 0.56 -15.82 -0.01
N PHE A 125 0.72 -16.25 -1.26
CA PHE A 125 2.01 -16.37 -1.90
C PHE A 125 2.03 -15.58 -3.20
N GLY A 126 3.18 -15.02 -3.55
CA GLY A 126 3.40 -14.50 -4.88
C GLY A 126 4.87 -14.45 -5.25
N GLU A 127 5.15 -14.63 -6.52
CA GLU A 127 6.51 -14.61 -7.05
C GLU A 127 6.56 -13.77 -8.31
N ARG A 128 7.71 -13.15 -8.57
CA ARG A 128 8.02 -12.47 -9.82
C ARG A 128 9.47 -12.75 -10.18
N SER A 129 9.71 -12.96 -11.46
CA SER A 129 11.06 -13.05 -12.01
C SER A 129 11.14 -12.32 -13.35
N ARG A 130 12.35 -11.89 -13.70
CA ARG A 130 12.70 -11.29 -14.99
C ARG A 130 14.10 -11.75 -15.39
N ASP A 131 14.25 -12.28 -16.59
CA ASP A 131 15.57 -12.65 -17.12
C ASP A 131 16.27 -11.47 -17.82
N ALA A 132 17.51 -11.69 -18.26
CA ALA A 132 18.31 -10.69 -18.96
C ALA A 132 17.72 -10.28 -20.32
N ALA A 133 16.97 -11.17 -20.98
CA ALA A 133 16.26 -10.88 -22.22
C ALA A 133 14.98 -10.05 -21.98
N GLY A 134 14.60 -9.83 -20.72
CA GLY A 134 13.42 -9.08 -20.33
C GLY A 134 12.13 -9.89 -20.38
N ASN A 135 12.21 -11.22 -20.56
CA ASN A 135 11.10 -12.11 -20.30
C ASN A 135 10.77 -12.06 -18.80
N SER A 136 9.51 -12.29 -18.45
CA SER A 136 9.11 -12.24 -17.03
C SER A 136 8.02 -13.22 -16.70
N GLN A 137 8.06 -13.71 -15.48
CA GLN A 137 7.03 -14.55 -14.90
C GLN A 137 6.46 -13.88 -13.65
N ALA A 138 5.20 -14.15 -13.35
CA ALA A 138 4.58 -13.80 -12.10
C ALA A 138 3.55 -14.84 -11.71
N SER A 139 3.60 -15.30 -10.46
CA SER A 139 2.61 -16.21 -9.88
C SER A 139 1.99 -15.57 -8.64
N GLN A 140 0.74 -15.90 -8.38
CA GLN A 140 0.00 -15.53 -7.17
C GLN A 140 -0.85 -16.71 -6.75
N ARG A 141 -0.82 -17.05 -5.46
CA ARG A 141 -1.62 -18.13 -4.87
C ARG A 141 -2.27 -17.65 -3.59
N VAL A 142 -3.48 -18.13 -3.34
CA VAL A 142 -4.14 -18.06 -2.04
C VAL A 142 -4.51 -19.47 -1.63
N THR A 143 -4.06 -19.87 -0.44
CA THR A 143 -4.37 -21.17 0.14
C THR A 143 -5.39 -21.01 1.26
N GLY A 144 -6.30 -21.97 1.37
CA GLY A 144 -7.27 -22.05 2.45
C GLY A 144 -6.64 -22.55 3.74
N PRO A 145 -7.42 -22.53 4.84
CA PRO A 145 -7.01 -23.11 6.13
C PRO A 145 -6.65 -24.60 6.05
N ASP A 146 -7.23 -25.31 5.07
CA ASP A 146 -7.00 -26.73 4.75
C ASP A 146 -5.74 -26.98 3.89
N GLY A 147 -5.02 -25.92 3.51
CA GLY A 147 -3.87 -25.98 2.60
C GLY A 147 -4.24 -26.05 1.12
N GLY A 148 -5.53 -26.15 0.78
CA GLY A 148 -6.00 -26.21 -0.60
C GLY A 148 -5.81 -24.87 -1.33
N THR A 149 -5.46 -24.89 -2.62
CA THR A 149 -5.39 -23.65 -3.42
C THR A 149 -6.80 -23.16 -3.74
N LEU A 150 -7.18 -22.01 -3.18
CA LEU A 150 -8.46 -21.35 -3.46
C LEU A 150 -8.42 -20.47 -4.70
N PHE A 151 -7.26 -19.87 -4.96
CA PHE A 151 -7.03 -19.01 -6.10
C PHE A 151 -5.59 -19.13 -6.57
N ALA A 152 -5.43 -19.13 -7.89
CA ALA A 152 -4.16 -18.96 -8.54
C ALA A 152 -4.24 -18.03 -9.74
N ARG A 153 -3.13 -17.34 -10.00
CA ARG A 153 -2.92 -16.63 -11.25
C ARG A 153 -1.45 -16.68 -11.63
N ASP A 154 -1.18 -17.19 -12.81
CA ASP A 154 0.16 -17.16 -13.39
C ASP A 154 0.17 -16.28 -14.64
N ARG A 155 1.29 -15.61 -14.88
CA ARG A 155 1.52 -14.79 -16.07
C ARG A 155 2.93 -15.00 -16.56
N THR A 156 3.06 -15.27 -17.85
CA THR A 156 4.34 -15.28 -18.56
C THR A 156 4.33 -14.19 -19.62
N THR A 157 5.43 -13.43 -19.69
CA THR A 157 5.68 -12.46 -20.75
C THR A 157 6.96 -12.87 -21.48
N THR A 158 6.86 -13.09 -22.78
CA THR A 158 7.99 -13.42 -23.64
C THR A 158 8.26 -12.26 -24.59
N ARG A 159 9.53 -11.91 -24.76
CA ARG A 159 10.01 -10.89 -25.68
C ARG A 159 10.89 -11.56 -26.73
N SER A 160 10.59 -11.30 -27.99
CA SER A 160 11.37 -11.80 -29.15
C SER A 160 11.51 -10.68 -30.17
N ARG A 161 12.43 -10.81 -31.11
CA ARG A 161 12.47 -9.96 -32.30
C ARG A 161 11.94 -10.74 -33.49
N ASP A 162 11.18 -10.08 -34.36
CA ASP A 162 10.80 -10.64 -35.65
C ASP A 162 11.97 -10.54 -36.66
N GLU A 163 11.76 -11.06 -37.86
CA GLU A 163 12.75 -11.04 -38.96
C GLU A 163 13.16 -9.61 -39.35
N ALA A 164 12.30 -8.62 -39.10
CA ALA A 164 12.57 -7.19 -39.33
C ALA A 164 13.23 -6.50 -38.11
N GLY A 165 13.61 -7.26 -37.08
CA GLY A 165 14.26 -6.75 -35.87
C GLY A 165 13.33 -6.04 -34.88
N ARG A 166 12.00 -6.02 -35.12
CA ARG A 166 11.02 -5.36 -34.25
C ARG A 166 10.74 -6.19 -33.03
N LEU A 167 10.61 -5.54 -31.87
CA LEU A 167 10.32 -6.23 -30.62
C LEU A 167 8.86 -6.70 -30.57
N ARG A 168 8.66 -8.01 -30.52
CA ARG A 168 7.37 -8.66 -30.24
C ARG A 168 7.29 -9.03 -28.77
N THR A 169 6.17 -8.69 -28.14
CA THR A 169 5.86 -9.11 -26.75
C THR A 169 4.63 -9.98 -26.74
N GLU A 170 4.76 -11.20 -26.25
CA GLU A 170 3.65 -12.12 -26.01
C GLU A 170 3.36 -12.20 -24.51
N ARG A 171 2.08 -12.20 -24.14
CA ARG A 171 1.64 -12.30 -22.74
C ARG A 171 0.60 -13.40 -22.59
N ARG A 172 0.91 -14.39 -21.77
CA ARG A 172 -0.02 -15.48 -21.39
C ARG A 172 -0.42 -15.31 -19.93
N VAL A 173 -1.69 -15.56 -19.62
CA VAL A 173 -2.23 -15.51 -18.26
C VAL A 173 -3.12 -16.73 -18.04
N SER A 174 -2.84 -17.50 -17.00
CA SER A 174 -3.71 -18.55 -16.49
C SER A 174 -4.32 -18.11 -15.16
N ARG A 175 -5.51 -18.61 -14.86
CA ARG A 175 -6.15 -18.43 -13.55
C ARG A 175 -6.84 -19.72 -13.15
N THR A 176 -6.71 -20.11 -11.90
CA THR A 176 -7.52 -21.17 -11.30
C THR A 176 -8.17 -20.64 -10.02
N GLY A 177 -9.25 -21.28 -9.60
CA GLY A 177 -10.09 -20.83 -8.49
C GLY A 177 -11.52 -20.57 -8.93
N THR A 178 -12.48 -20.86 -8.06
CA THR A 178 -13.91 -20.73 -8.38
C THR A 178 -14.25 -19.28 -8.71
N PRO A 179 -14.80 -18.97 -9.91
CA PRO A 179 -15.38 -17.66 -10.15
C PRO A 179 -16.52 -17.46 -9.13
N GLY A 180 -16.37 -16.52 -8.20
CA GLY A 180 -17.47 -16.17 -7.28
C GLY A 180 -17.33 -16.61 -5.82
N LYS A 181 -16.27 -17.31 -5.39
CA LYS A 181 -15.92 -17.37 -3.96
C LYS A 181 -15.24 -16.06 -3.54
N ARG A 182 -15.97 -14.95 -3.62
CA ARG A 182 -15.74 -13.83 -2.68
C ARG A 182 -15.87 -14.45 -1.30
N LEU A 183 -14.91 -14.21 -0.41
CA LEU A 183 -15.01 -14.55 1.03
C LEU A 183 -16.45 -14.24 1.46
N ARG A 184 -17.28 -15.28 1.58
CA ARG A 184 -18.71 -15.11 1.82
C ARG A 184 -18.78 -14.51 3.21
N ARG A 185 -19.42 -13.36 3.31
CA ARG A 185 -19.87 -12.80 4.58
C ARG A 185 -20.59 -13.94 5.31
N ALA A 186 -20.10 -14.34 6.48
CA ALA A 186 -20.83 -15.28 7.31
C ALA A 186 -22.28 -14.75 7.48
N PRO A 187 -23.29 -15.63 7.40
CA PRO A 187 -24.65 -15.23 7.71
C PRO A 187 -24.68 -14.62 9.12
N ARG A 188 -25.50 -13.58 9.25
CA ARG A 188 -25.67 -12.79 10.48
C ARG A 188 -26.23 -13.64 11.60
#